data_AF-A0A4R5XUA1-F1
#
_entry.id   AF-A0A4R5XUA1-F1
#
_cell.length_a   1.000
_cell.length_b   1.000
_cell.length_c   1.000
_cell.angle_alpha   90.00
_cell.angle_beta   90.00
_cell.angle_gamma   90.00
#
_symmetry.space_group_name_H-M   'P 1'
#
loop_
_entity.id
_entity.type
_entity.pdbx_description
1 polymer ?
#
loop_
_entity_poly.entity_id
_entity_poly.type
_entity_poly.pdbx_seq_one_letter_code
_entity_poly.pdbx_strand_id
1 'polypeptide(L)' 'MTQDKTMEFMQIAMKYLPEAKERMEQAGIEVSIESLQPFMGLFAKAMNDAYELGKKESLENN' A
#
# COMPACT_ATOMS: atom_id res chain seq x y z
N MET A 1 8.84 -16.27 -12.12
CA MET A 1 7.89 -15.22 -12.55
C MET A 1 7.55 -14.40 -11.31
N THR A 2 7.97 -13.14 -11.25
CA THR A 2 7.55 -12.20 -10.22
C THR A 2 6.04 -12.06 -10.34
N GLN A 3 5.27 -12.54 -9.35
CA GLN A 3 3.84 -12.26 -9.30
C GLN A 3 3.71 -10.77 -9.04
N ASP A 4 3.31 -10.01 -10.06
CA ASP A 4 2.95 -8.62 -9.89
C ASP A 4 1.68 -8.55 -9.04
N LYS A 5 1.87 -8.34 -7.73
CA LYS A 5 0.80 -8.25 -6.73
C LYS A 5 0.25 -6.84 -6.60
N THR A 6 0.62 -5.93 -7.50
CA THR A 6 0.21 -4.52 -7.45
C THR A 6 -1.31 -4.37 -7.33
N MET A 7 -2.10 -5.14 -8.10
CA MET A 7 -3.57 -5.07 -8.00
C MET A 7 -4.09 -5.56 -6.64
N GLU A 8 -3.51 -6.61 -6.06
CA GLU A 8 -3.88 -7.11 -4.73
C GLU A 8 -3.55 -6.06 -3.66
N PHE A 9 -2.37 -5.43 -3.73
CA PHE A 9 -1.99 -4.37 -2.80
C PHE A 9 -2.90 -3.15 -2.90
N MET A 10 -3.30 -2.77 -4.11
CA MET A 10 -4.26 -1.68 -4.30
C MET A 10 -5.63 -2.00 -3.70
N GLN A 11 -6.09 -3.25 -3.81
CA GLN A 11 -7.33 -3.69 -3.14
C GLN A 11 -7.21 -3.60 -1.61
N ILE A 12 -6.07 -4.01 -1.05
CA ILE A 12 -5.77 -3.86 0.38
C ILE A 12 -5.78 -2.38 0.76
N ALA A 13 -5.10 -1.52 0.01
CA ALA A 13 -5.03 -0.08 0.27
C ALA A 13 -6.43 0.56 0.32
N MET A 14 -7.29 0.23 -0.65
CA MET A 14 -8.66 0.75 -0.71
C MET A 14 -9.51 0.37 0.50
N LYS A 15 -9.24 -0.77 1.14
CA LYS A 15 -9.93 -1.18 2.38
C LYS A 15 -9.61 -0.25 3.56
N TYR A 16 -8.37 0.23 3.64
CA TYR A 16 -7.89 1.09 4.74
C TYR A 16 -7.99 2.58 4.43
N LEU A 17 -8.20 2.94 3.17
CA LEU A 17 -8.28 4.32 2.72
C LEU A 17 -9.33 5.17 3.48
N PRO A 18 -10.56 4.67 3.78
CA PRO A 18 -11.54 5.45 4.54
C PRO A 18 -11.06 5.83 5.94
N GLU A 19 -10.43 4.89 6.65
CA GLU A 19 -9.88 5.12 7.99
C GLU A 19 -8.72 6.12 7.96
N ALA A 20 -7.83 6.00 6.97
CA ALA A 20 -6.74 6.95 6.79
C ALA A 20 -7.28 8.37 6.52
N LYS A 21 -8.32 8.48 5.67
CA LYS A 21 -8.99 9.75 5.35
C LYS A 21 -9.60 10.39 6.60
N GLU A 22 -10.31 9.63 7.41
CA GLU A 22 -10.90 10.13 8.66
C GLU A 22 -9.83 10.67 9.62
N ARG A 23 -8.72 9.94 9.81
CA ARG A 23 -7.61 10.39 10.67
C ARG A 23 -6.92 11.63 10.12
N MET A 24 -6.79 11.74 8.80
CA MET A 24 -6.21 12.92 8.14
C MET A 24 -7.13 14.14 8.31
N GLU A 25 -8.43 13.99 8.13
CA GLU A 25 -9.42 15.05 8.36
C GLU A 25 -9.42 15.53 9.81
N GLN A 26 -9.33 14.61 10.79
CA GLN A 26 -9.19 14.97 12.21
C GLN A 26 -7.90 15.75 12.50
N ALA A 27 -6.83 15.51 11.73
CA ALA A 27 -5.58 16.25 11.81
C ALA A 27 -5.60 17.58 11.04
N GLY A 28 -6.74 17.96 10.43
CA GLY A 28 -6.87 19.17 9.62
C GLY A 28 -6.25 19.05 8.22
N ILE A 29 -5.97 17.82 7.77
CA ILE A 29 -5.42 17.54 6.44
C ILE A 29 -6.59 17.15 5.53
N GLU A 30 -6.96 18.03 4.61
CA GLU A 30 -7.93 17.70 3.58
C GLU A 30 -7.34 16.76 2.54
N VAL A 31 -7.96 15.59 2.36
CA VAL A 31 -7.50 14.57 1.43
C VAL A 31 -8.59 14.24 0.43
N SER A 32 -8.28 14.47 -0.85
CA SER A 32 -9.10 14.00 -1.97
C SER A 32 -8.50 12.74 -2.57
N ILE A 33 -9.31 11.97 -3.30
CA ILE A 33 -8.81 10.79 -4.01
C ILE A 33 -7.78 11.20 -5.08
N GLU A 34 -7.93 12.38 -5.67
CA GLU A 34 -6.98 12.92 -6.67
C GLU A 34 -5.64 13.29 -6.02
N SER A 35 -5.65 13.84 -4.80
CA SER A 35 -4.39 14.16 -4.10
C SER A 35 -3.62 12.91 -3.71
N LEU A 36 -4.29 11.76 -3.61
CA LEU A 36 -3.69 10.47 -3.28
C LEU A 36 -3.09 9.72 -4.48
N GLN A 37 -3.54 10.00 -5.71
CA GLN A 37 -3.07 9.31 -6.93
C GLN A 37 -1.53 9.23 -7.06
N PRO A 38 -0.77 10.33 -6.84
CA PRO A 38 0.70 10.29 -6.93
C PRO A 38 1.35 9.33 -5.94
N PHE A 39 0.71 9.11 -4.80
CA PHE A 39 1.22 8.26 -3.72
C PHE A 39 0.87 6.79 -3.91
N MET A 40 -0.19 6.46 -4.66
CA MET A 40 -0.59 5.06 -4.90
C MET A 40 0.50 4.25 -5.61
N GLY A 41 1.20 4.86 -6.56
CA GLY A 41 2.34 4.22 -7.23
C GLY A 41 3.53 3.99 -6.29
N LEU A 42 3.78 4.91 -5.36
CA LEU A 42 4.83 4.76 -4.35
C LEU A 42 4.46 3.67 -3.34
N PHE A 43 3.20 3.65 -2.89
CA PHE A 43 2.67 2.61 -2.01
C PHE A 43 2.84 1.22 -2.62
N ALA A 44 2.43 1.03 -3.88
CA ALA A 44 2.54 -0.27 -4.55
C ALA A 44 4.00 -0.77 -4.64
N LYS A 45 4.96 0.14 -4.87
CA LYS A 45 6.39 -0.20 -4.86
C LYS A 45 6.85 -0.65 -3.47
N ALA A 46 6.55 0.13 -2.43
CA ALA A 46 6.93 -0.20 -1.06
C ALA A 46 6.33 -1.54 -0.60
N MET A 47 5.08 -1.83 -0.99
CA MET A 47 4.43 -3.11 -0.68
C MET A 47 5.07 -4.29 -1.43
N ASN A 48 5.48 -4.10 -2.69
CA ASN A 48 6.23 -5.12 -3.43
C ASN A 48 7.58 -5.43 -2.74
N ASP A 49 8.31 -4.40 -2.30
CA ASP A 49 9.57 -4.59 -1.57
C ASP A 49 9.36 -5.35 -0.26
N ALA A 50 8.32 -5.01 0.50
CA ALA A 50 7.95 -5.72 1.73
C ALA A 50 7.54 -7.18 1.47
N TYR A 51 6.83 -7.44 0.38
CA TYR A 51 6.44 -8.79 -0.02
C TYR A 51 7.65 -9.66 -0.39
N GLU A 52 8.57 -9.14 -1.20
CA GLU A 52 9.79 -9.87 -1.56
C GLU A 52 10.71 -10.08 -0.36
N LEU A 53 10.77 -9.14 0.59
CA LEU A 53 11.46 -9.34 1.86
C LEU A 53 10.88 -10.53 2.63
N GLY A 54 9.57 -10.55 2.87
CA GLY A 54 8.93 -11.65 3.61
C GLY A 54 9.06 -13.01 2.90
N LYS A 55 9.02 -13.01 1.56
CA LYS A 55 9.27 -14.22 0.76
C LYS A 55 10.70 -14.72 0.90
N LYS A 56 11.70 -13.82 0.88
CA LYS A 56 13.10 -14.16 1.11
C LYS A 56 13.29 -14.76 2.50
N GLU A 57 12.76 -14.12 3.54
CA GLU A 57 12.83 -14.63 4.92
C GLU A 57 12.15 -16.00 5.06
N SER A 58 11.02 -16.23 4.39
CA SER A 58 10.36 -17.54 4.38
C SER A 58 11.20 -18.63 3.71
N LEU A 59 11.99 -18.29 2.71
CA LEU A 59 12.86 -19.24 2.00
C LEU A 59 14.18 -19.48 2.75
N GLU A 60 14.68 -18.50 3.50
CA GLU A 60 15.88 -18.60 4.34
C GLU A 60 15.63 -19.37 5.66
N ASN A 61 14.37 -19.44 6.11
CA ASN A 61 13.97 -20.15 7.34
C ASN A 61 13.30 -21.52 7.07
N ASN A 62 13.47 -22.09 5.87
CA ASN A 62 13.10 -23.48 5.51
C ASN A 62 14.36 -24.27 5.12
#